data_AF-A0A7V8BJJ8-F1
#
_entry.id   AF-A0A7V8BJJ8-F1
#
_cell.length_a   1.000
_cell.length_b   1.000
_cell.length_c   1.000
_cell.angle_alpha   90.00
_cell.angle_beta   90.00
_cell.angle_gamma   90.00
#
_symmetry.space_group_name_H-M   'P 1'
#
loop_
_entity.id
_entity.type
_entity.pdbx_description
1 polymer ?
#
loop_
_entity_poly.entity_id
_entity_poly.type
_entity_poly.pdbx_seq_one_letter_code
_entity_poly.pdbx_strand_id
1 'polypeptide(L)'
;LVARPLHAALECGVQWPSHEVAQREWAESRRPLGALHNNCSGKHAGFLCVGCLMARAQGREPREFVRGYVRADHPVMREVSAALQAATGCDLARAPAGTDGCSIPTYGIALAQLALAFARVATGVGLSPERARAAARLRAAVARAPFFVAGSGRFDTKVMQRLGERVFCKVGAEGVFCAALPEQGLGVAIKIDDGNTARAAEVAMAAAIEALVRLSDDERAFVRGLSDVTLKNWNGIETGALRATAALRDALPAHS
;
A
#
# COMPACT_ATOMS: atom_id res chain seq x y z
N LEU A 1 27.27 24.61 12.80
CA LEU A 1 26.34 23.47 12.82
C LEU A 1 25.43 23.57 11.60
N VAL A 2 25.83 23.01 10.46
CA VAL A 2 25.01 23.05 9.23
C VAL A 2 23.72 22.29 9.51
N ALA A 3 22.58 22.97 9.40
CA ALA A 3 21.27 22.34 9.50
C ALA A 3 21.21 21.22 8.45
N ARG A 4 21.32 19.96 8.89
CA ARG A 4 21.13 18.83 7.99
C ARG A 4 19.70 18.91 7.47
N PRO A 5 19.51 18.78 6.15
CA PRO A 5 18.17 18.86 5.57
C PRO A 5 17.26 17.76 6.13
N LEU A 6 15.95 18.03 6.19
CA LEU A 6 14.92 17.17 6.80
C LEU A 6 14.96 15.71 6.29
N HIS A 7 15.36 15.49 5.03
CA HIS A 7 15.52 14.15 4.47
C HIS A 7 16.61 13.31 5.15
N ALA A 8 17.54 13.92 5.88
CA ALA A 8 18.54 13.22 6.68
C ALA A 8 17.94 12.52 7.92
N ALA A 9 16.69 12.80 8.27
CA ALA A 9 15.98 12.10 9.33
C ALA A 9 15.31 10.81 8.84
N LEU A 10 15.25 10.54 7.53
CA LEU A 10 14.67 9.30 7.00
C LEU A 10 15.59 8.10 7.30
N GLU A 11 15.04 7.08 7.95
CA GLU A 11 15.76 5.87 8.35
C GLU A 11 15.36 4.65 7.49
N CYS A 12 14.73 4.86 6.32
CA CYS A 12 14.32 3.79 5.40
C CYS A 12 15.49 3.19 4.58
N GLY A 13 16.69 3.78 4.66
CA GLY A 13 17.81 3.42 3.82
C GLY A 13 17.69 3.96 2.38
N VAL A 14 18.70 3.65 1.56
CA VAL A 14 18.82 4.13 0.17
C VAL A 14 18.49 2.99 -0.78
N GLN A 15 17.68 3.28 -1.80
CA GLN A 15 17.30 2.33 -2.84
C GLN A 15 17.25 3.06 -4.20
N TRP A 16 17.50 2.33 -5.28
CA TRP A 16 17.23 2.84 -6.63
C TRP A 16 15.72 2.98 -6.89
N PRO A 17 15.29 4.02 -7.64
CA PRO A 17 13.93 4.07 -8.16
C PRO A 17 13.59 2.80 -8.96
N SER A 18 12.37 2.28 -8.80
CA SER A 18 11.90 1.10 -9.52
C SER A 18 11.27 1.42 -10.88
N HIS A 19 10.94 2.68 -11.14
CA HIS A 19 10.44 3.12 -12.45
C HIS A 19 11.62 3.25 -13.42
N GLU A 20 11.60 2.47 -14.50
CA GLU A 20 12.74 2.32 -15.42
C GLU A 20 13.24 3.65 -15.98
N VAL A 21 12.34 4.52 -16.44
CA VAL A 21 12.72 5.85 -16.98
C VAL A 21 13.41 6.68 -15.90
N ALA A 22 12.88 6.69 -14.68
CA ALA A 22 13.44 7.46 -13.58
C ALA A 22 14.80 6.88 -13.13
N GLN A 23 14.96 5.56 -13.19
CA GLN A 23 16.22 4.90 -12.91
C GLN A 23 17.30 5.29 -13.92
N ARG A 24 16.97 5.28 -15.22
CA ARG A 24 17.89 5.66 -16.31
C ARG A 24 18.28 7.14 -16.22
N GLU A 25 17.32 8.04 -16.08
CA GLU A 25 17.56 9.47 -15.89
C GLU A 25 18.45 9.74 -14.67
N TRP A 26 18.22 9.02 -13.56
CA TRP A 26 19.03 9.20 -12.35
C TRP A 26 20.45 8.67 -12.54
N ALA A 27 20.62 7.54 -13.22
CA ALA A 27 21.93 6.98 -13.53
C ALA A 27 22.76 7.94 -14.41
N GLU A 28 22.13 8.58 -15.38
CA GLU A 28 22.76 9.60 -16.24
C GLU A 28 23.16 10.86 -15.46
N SER A 29 22.38 11.25 -14.46
CA SER A 29 22.65 12.44 -13.65
C SER A 29 23.94 12.38 -12.82
N ARG A 30 24.48 11.16 -12.57
CA ARG A 30 25.63 10.89 -11.69
C ARG A 30 25.53 11.51 -10.28
N ARG A 31 24.32 11.82 -9.81
CA ARG A 31 24.07 12.35 -8.47
C ARG A 31 23.95 11.21 -7.45
N PRO A 32 24.40 11.40 -6.21
CA PRO A 32 24.25 10.38 -5.18
C PRO A 32 22.77 10.12 -4.88
N LEU A 33 22.42 8.85 -4.68
CA LEU A 33 21.14 8.47 -4.12
C LEU A 33 21.08 8.84 -2.63
N GLY A 34 19.91 9.27 -2.20
CA GLY A 34 19.55 9.43 -0.79
C GLY A 34 18.24 8.70 -0.44
N ALA A 35 17.88 8.74 0.84
CA ALA A 35 16.70 8.06 1.38
C ALA A 35 15.37 8.48 0.71
N LEU A 36 15.31 9.65 0.06
CA LEU A 36 14.13 10.10 -0.70
C LEU A 36 13.78 9.17 -1.88
N HIS A 37 14.75 8.44 -2.43
CA HIS A 37 14.54 7.54 -3.56
C HIS A 37 14.05 6.15 -3.12
N ASN A 38 14.06 5.87 -1.82
CA ASN A 38 13.48 4.66 -1.29
C ASN A 38 11.96 4.67 -1.51
N ASN A 39 11.40 3.57 -2.00
CA ASN A 39 9.96 3.47 -2.27
C ASN A 39 9.09 3.61 -1.00
N CYS A 40 9.68 3.44 0.18
CA CYS A 40 9.06 3.61 1.49
C CYS A 40 9.25 5.01 2.08
N SER A 41 9.97 5.93 1.42
CA SER A 41 10.26 7.27 1.95
C SER A 41 8.99 8.05 2.33
N GLY A 42 7.88 7.87 1.59
CA GLY A 42 6.59 8.47 1.91
C GLY A 42 5.96 7.99 3.22
N LYS A 43 6.00 6.68 3.51
CA LYS A 43 5.49 6.16 4.82
C LYS A 43 6.38 6.63 5.97
N HIS A 44 7.69 6.70 5.74
CA HIS A 44 8.65 7.23 6.70
C HIS A 44 8.46 8.72 6.98
N ALA A 45 8.14 9.53 5.97
CA ALA A 45 7.76 10.92 6.17
C ALA A 45 6.51 11.04 7.06
N GLY A 46 5.54 10.12 6.92
CA GLY A 46 4.39 10.00 7.82
C GLY A 46 4.81 9.72 9.27
N PHE A 47 5.72 8.77 9.50
CA PHE A 47 6.25 8.47 10.83
C PHE A 47 6.99 9.67 11.45
N LEU A 48 7.79 10.38 10.67
CA LEU A 48 8.45 11.61 11.10
C LEU A 48 7.43 12.71 11.46
N CYS A 49 6.33 12.83 10.70
CA CYS A 49 5.27 13.79 10.99
C CYS A 49 4.63 13.49 12.36
N VAL A 50 4.28 12.22 12.62
CA VAL A 50 3.78 11.77 13.93
C VAL A 50 4.79 12.06 15.02
N GLY A 51 6.06 11.71 14.81
CA GLY A 51 7.12 11.95 15.79
C GLY A 51 7.33 13.43 16.12
N CYS A 52 7.28 14.33 15.13
CA CYS A 52 7.33 15.77 15.34
C CYS A 52 6.15 16.29 16.16
N LEU A 53 4.93 15.77 15.94
CA LEU A 53 3.76 16.13 16.73
C LEU A 53 3.89 15.66 18.19
N MET A 54 4.36 14.43 18.40
CA MET A 54 4.62 13.89 19.73
C MET A 54 5.70 14.69 20.47
N ALA A 55 6.78 15.05 19.80
CA ALA A 55 7.86 15.86 20.36
C ALA A 55 7.33 17.22 20.84
N ARG A 56 6.55 17.91 20.01
CA ARG A 56 5.92 19.20 20.37
C ARG A 56 5.00 19.08 21.57
N ALA A 57 4.16 18.04 21.62
CA ALA A 57 3.25 17.80 22.74
C ALA A 57 4.00 17.54 24.07
N GLN A 58 5.23 17.04 23.99
CA GLN A 58 6.09 16.76 25.15
C GLN A 58 7.10 17.88 25.45
N GLY A 59 7.10 18.98 24.69
CA GLY A 59 8.10 20.04 24.82
C GLY A 59 9.53 19.59 24.49
N ARG A 60 9.69 18.55 23.66
CA ARG A 60 10.99 17.96 23.27
C ARG A 60 11.43 18.47 21.90
N GLU A 61 12.74 18.52 21.68
CA GLU A 61 13.30 18.86 20.38
C GLU A 61 12.95 17.77 19.34
N PRO A 62 12.26 18.11 18.23
CA PRO A 62 11.78 17.11 17.28
C PRO A 62 12.85 16.22 16.67
N ARG A 63 14.02 16.77 16.31
CA ARG A 63 15.07 16.01 15.63
C ARG A 63 15.73 14.97 16.54
N GLU A 64 15.91 15.28 17.81
CA GLU A 64 16.36 14.34 18.84
C GLU A 64 15.28 13.29 19.13
N PHE A 65 14.02 13.70 19.23
CA PHE A 65 12.91 12.81 19.53
C PHE A 65 12.74 11.72 18.48
N VAL A 66 12.84 12.06 17.18
CA VAL A 66 12.62 11.09 16.10
C VAL A 66 13.81 10.17 15.85
N ARG A 67 14.95 10.35 16.52
CA ARG A 67 16.14 9.52 16.25
C ARG A 67 15.88 8.05 16.62
N GLY A 68 16.08 7.15 15.67
CA GLY A 68 15.84 5.73 15.85
C GLY A 68 14.36 5.38 15.84
N TYR A 69 13.50 6.17 15.16
CA TYR A 69 12.06 5.92 15.16
C TYR A 69 11.68 4.58 14.55
N VAL A 70 12.56 3.92 13.79
CA VAL A 70 12.31 2.60 13.20
C VAL A 70 12.39 1.46 14.22
N ARG A 71 12.89 1.69 15.44
CA ARG A 71 12.93 0.65 16.48
C ARG A 71 11.54 0.34 17.00
N ALA A 72 11.25 -0.94 17.22
CA ALA A 72 9.94 -1.40 17.69
C ALA A 72 9.48 -0.77 19.02
N ASP A 73 10.43 -0.48 19.91
CA ASP A 73 10.17 0.11 21.21
C ASP A 73 10.02 1.64 21.16
N HIS A 74 10.29 2.28 20.02
CA HIS A 74 10.20 3.72 19.87
C HIS A 74 8.75 4.21 19.98
N PRO A 75 8.46 5.35 20.65
CA PRO A 75 7.09 5.85 20.80
C PRO A 75 6.30 5.97 19.49
N VAL A 76 6.95 6.38 18.40
CA VAL A 76 6.32 6.43 17.07
C VAL A 76 5.87 5.05 16.60
N MET A 77 6.71 4.01 16.73
CA MET A 77 6.34 2.65 16.31
C MET A 77 5.29 2.03 17.21
N ARG A 78 5.24 2.39 18.49
CA ARG A 78 4.13 2.00 19.37
C ARG A 78 2.79 2.49 18.84
N GLU A 79 2.73 3.72 18.33
CA GLU A 79 1.49 4.24 17.73
C GLU A 79 1.15 3.60 16.38
N VAL A 80 2.17 3.28 15.58
CA VAL A 80 1.97 2.49 14.35
C VAL A 80 1.40 1.11 14.69
N SER A 81 1.99 0.41 15.66
CA SER A 81 1.52 -0.90 16.12
C SER A 81 0.12 -0.80 16.73
N ALA A 82 -0.18 0.23 17.54
CA ALA A 82 -1.52 0.44 18.08
C ALA A 82 -2.59 0.71 16.99
N ALA A 83 -2.22 1.41 15.91
CA ALA A 83 -3.09 1.62 14.76
C ALA A 83 -3.31 0.31 13.98
N LEU A 84 -2.24 -0.48 13.77
CA LEU A 84 -2.34 -1.80 13.13
C LEU A 84 -3.20 -2.77 13.95
N GLN A 85 -3.04 -2.82 15.28
CA GLN A 85 -3.87 -3.65 16.16
C GLN A 85 -5.34 -3.29 16.07
N ALA A 86 -5.68 -1.99 16.08
CA ALA A 86 -7.07 -1.58 15.97
C ALA A 86 -7.67 -1.84 14.60
N ALA A 87 -6.89 -1.71 13.53
CA ALA A 87 -7.36 -2.05 12.19
C ALA A 87 -7.57 -3.56 12.06
N THR A 88 -6.59 -4.37 12.45
CA THR A 88 -6.57 -5.82 12.18
C THR A 88 -7.27 -6.68 13.24
N GLY A 89 -7.41 -6.17 14.47
CA GLY A 89 -7.78 -6.98 15.64
C GLY A 89 -6.71 -8.01 16.04
N CYS A 90 -5.51 -7.95 15.48
CA CYS A 90 -4.41 -8.84 15.81
C CYS A 90 -3.72 -8.37 17.09
N ASP A 91 -3.35 -9.31 17.96
CA ASP A 91 -2.45 -9.04 19.09
C ASP A 91 -1.00 -9.09 18.59
N LEU A 92 -0.41 -7.92 18.32
CA LEU A 92 0.93 -7.83 17.75
C LEU A 92 2.03 -8.19 18.74
N ALA A 93 1.74 -8.22 20.04
CA ALA A 93 2.71 -8.69 21.04
C ALA A 93 2.95 -10.20 20.95
N ARG A 94 2.00 -10.94 20.36
CA ARG A 94 2.06 -12.40 20.17
C ARG A 94 2.26 -12.81 18.71
N ALA A 95 2.23 -11.86 17.78
CA ALA A 95 2.43 -12.13 16.37
C ALA A 95 3.91 -12.39 16.07
N PRO A 96 4.23 -13.28 15.09
CA PRO A 96 5.56 -13.33 14.52
C PRO A 96 5.97 -11.96 14.02
N ALA A 97 7.21 -11.54 14.29
CA ALA A 97 7.71 -10.23 13.88
C ALA A 97 9.09 -10.35 13.26
N GLY A 98 9.38 -9.43 12.35
CA GLY A 98 10.69 -9.26 11.72
C GLY A 98 10.96 -7.80 11.38
N THR A 99 12.08 -7.56 10.69
CA THR A 99 12.44 -6.24 10.20
C THR A 99 12.14 -6.17 8.70
N ASP A 100 11.34 -5.19 8.29
CA ASP A 100 11.05 -4.91 6.87
C ASP A 100 12.31 -4.37 6.16
N GLY A 101 12.35 -4.44 4.83
CA GLY A 101 13.44 -3.91 4.02
C GLY A 101 13.66 -2.39 4.18
N CYS A 102 12.65 -1.67 4.70
CA CYS A 102 12.75 -0.25 5.06
C CYS A 102 13.06 -0.03 6.57
N SER A 103 13.54 -1.05 7.27
CA SER A 103 14.02 -1.01 8.68
C SER A 103 12.97 -0.93 9.78
N ILE A 104 11.67 -0.82 9.47
CA ILE A 104 10.59 -0.83 10.49
C ILE A 104 10.21 -2.27 10.89
N PRO A 105 9.52 -2.46 12.03
CA PRO A 105 8.93 -3.75 12.38
C PRO A 105 7.86 -4.16 11.36
N THR A 106 7.84 -5.43 10.99
CA THR A 106 6.78 -6.07 10.20
C THR A 106 6.25 -7.27 10.95
N TYR A 107 4.94 -7.53 10.83
CA TYR A 107 4.24 -8.54 11.61
C TYR A 107 3.54 -9.55 10.71
N GLY A 108 3.57 -10.82 11.12
CA GLY A 108 2.78 -11.88 10.52
C GLY A 108 1.32 -11.75 10.94
N ILE A 109 0.46 -11.31 10.03
CA ILE A 109 -0.97 -11.09 10.26
C ILE A 109 -1.76 -12.01 9.32
N ALA A 110 -2.77 -12.70 9.85
CA ALA A 110 -3.61 -13.59 9.06
C ALA A 110 -4.37 -12.81 7.96
N LEU A 111 -4.58 -13.44 6.79
CA LEU A 111 -5.27 -12.80 5.66
C LEU A 111 -6.67 -12.29 6.02
N ALA A 112 -7.44 -13.06 6.81
CA ALA A 112 -8.76 -12.63 7.27
C ALA A 112 -8.68 -11.35 8.13
N GLN A 113 -7.63 -11.18 8.93
CA GLN A 113 -7.42 -9.97 9.75
C GLN A 113 -6.94 -8.79 8.89
N LEU A 114 -6.17 -9.03 7.84
CA LEU A 114 -5.83 -7.99 6.85
C LEU A 114 -7.06 -7.55 6.06
N ALA A 115 -7.90 -8.48 5.60
CA ALA A 115 -9.17 -8.18 4.95
C ALA A 115 -10.09 -7.37 5.89
N LEU A 116 -10.19 -7.77 7.16
CA LEU A 116 -10.92 -7.01 8.18
C LEU A 116 -10.35 -5.60 8.34
N ALA A 117 -9.02 -5.43 8.39
CA ALA A 117 -8.39 -4.11 8.49
C ALA A 117 -8.80 -3.19 7.35
N PHE A 118 -8.80 -3.70 6.12
CA PHE A 118 -9.23 -2.91 4.96
C PHE A 118 -10.74 -2.64 4.96
N ALA A 119 -11.58 -3.57 5.44
CA ALA A 119 -13.03 -3.34 5.62
C ALA A 119 -13.30 -2.22 6.65
N ARG A 120 -12.54 -2.20 7.75
CA ARG A 120 -12.58 -1.13 8.76
C ARG A 120 -12.07 0.20 8.21
N VAL A 121 -11.05 0.21 7.36
CA VAL A 121 -10.60 1.43 6.65
C VAL A 121 -11.66 1.90 5.63
N ALA A 122 -12.39 0.98 5.01
CA ALA A 122 -13.45 1.31 4.07
C ALA A 122 -14.61 2.03 4.77
N THR A 123 -15.06 1.48 5.90
CA THR A 123 -16.33 1.86 6.56
C THR A 123 -16.17 2.71 7.81
N GLY A 124 -15.01 2.65 8.48
CA GLY A 124 -14.80 3.16 9.83
C GLY A 124 -15.40 2.29 10.95
N VAL A 125 -16.19 1.25 10.61
CA VAL A 125 -16.86 0.39 11.60
C VAL A 125 -15.82 -0.41 12.38
N GLY A 126 -15.97 -0.48 13.71
CA GLY A 126 -15.01 -1.14 14.60
C GLY A 126 -13.73 -0.34 14.88
N LEU A 127 -13.62 0.89 14.38
CA LEU A 127 -12.58 1.85 14.77
C LEU A 127 -13.15 2.88 15.77
N SER A 128 -12.27 3.52 16.53
CA SER A 128 -12.67 4.70 17.31
C SER A 128 -13.15 5.84 16.38
N PRO A 129 -14.00 6.76 16.85
CA PRO A 129 -14.50 7.86 16.01
C PRO A 129 -13.40 8.68 15.33
N GLU A 130 -12.27 8.90 16.02
CA GLU A 130 -11.11 9.61 15.46
C GLU A 130 -10.43 8.82 14.34
N ARG A 131 -10.22 7.51 14.54
CA ARG A 131 -9.60 6.63 13.53
C ARG A 131 -10.51 6.42 12.33
N ALA A 132 -11.82 6.34 12.53
CA ALA A 132 -12.80 6.30 11.45
C ALA A 132 -12.73 7.58 10.57
N ARG A 133 -12.70 8.77 11.20
CA ARG A 133 -12.50 10.04 10.48
C ARG A 133 -11.16 10.10 9.74
N ALA A 134 -10.09 9.62 10.37
CA ALA A 134 -8.77 9.56 9.76
C ALA A 134 -8.72 8.62 8.55
N ALA A 135 -9.36 7.45 8.63
CA ALA A 135 -9.46 6.48 7.53
C ALA A 135 -10.24 7.06 6.35
N ALA A 136 -11.40 7.69 6.59
CA ALA A 136 -12.17 8.37 5.55
C ALA A 136 -11.35 9.48 4.87
N ARG A 137 -10.67 10.32 5.66
CA ARG A 137 -9.79 11.38 5.13
C ARG A 137 -8.64 10.82 4.30
N LEU A 138 -8.01 9.73 4.75
CA LEU A 138 -6.93 9.07 4.03
C LEU A 138 -7.41 8.54 2.67
N ARG A 139 -8.54 7.82 2.63
CA ARG A 139 -9.10 7.32 1.37
C ARG A 139 -9.41 8.45 0.38
N ALA A 140 -10.05 9.52 0.85
CA ALA A 140 -10.36 10.67 0.00
C ALA A 140 -9.10 11.39 -0.52
N ALA A 141 -8.04 11.50 0.31
CA ALA A 141 -6.76 12.06 -0.13
C ALA A 141 -6.08 11.19 -1.20
N VAL A 142 -6.12 9.86 -1.02
CA VAL A 142 -5.55 8.91 -1.97
C VAL A 142 -6.30 8.93 -3.29
N ALA A 143 -7.63 8.94 -3.28
CA ALA A 143 -8.44 9.01 -4.49
C ALA A 143 -8.18 10.30 -5.29
N ARG A 144 -7.94 11.43 -4.60
CA ARG A 144 -7.58 12.71 -5.24
C ARG A 144 -6.15 12.74 -5.77
N ALA A 145 -5.25 11.93 -5.23
CA ALA A 145 -3.83 11.99 -5.56
C ALA A 145 -3.16 10.60 -5.65
N PRO A 146 -3.68 9.69 -6.49
CA PRO A 146 -3.24 8.28 -6.53
C PRO A 146 -1.77 8.11 -6.94
N PHE A 147 -1.23 9.08 -7.71
CA PHE A 147 0.19 9.11 -8.07
C PHE A 147 1.12 9.01 -6.84
N PHE A 148 0.78 9.66 -5.73
CA PHE A 148 1.62 9.62 -4.52
C PHE A 148 1.55 8.29 -3.76
N VAL A 149 0.69 7.36 -4.16
CA VAL A 149 0.58 6.03 -3.53
C VAL A 149 1.50 5.00 -4.17
N ALA A 150 1.64 5.02 -5.50
CA ALA A 150 2.44 4.01 -6.20
C ALA A 150 3.34 4.56 -7.32
N GLY A 151 3.15 5.80 -7.76
CA GLY A 151 3.85 6.39 -8.90
C GLY A 151 3.17 6.08 -10.22
N SER A 152 3.92 6.14 -11.33
CA SER A 152 3.39 5.98 -12.68
C SER A 152 3.19 4.52 -13.10
N GLY A 153 2.15 4.24 -13.87
CA GLY A 153 1.98 2.99 -14.64
C GLY A 153 1.59 1.74 -13.84
N ARG A 154 1.63 1.78 -12.51
CA ARG A 154 1.30 0.65 -11.63
C ARG A 154 -0.20 0.42 -11.48
N PHE A 155 -0.57 -0.81 -11.17
CA PHE A 155 -1.95 -1.24 -10.94
C PHE A 155 -2.68 -0.32 -9.95
N ASP A 156 -2.10 -0.06 -8.78
CA ASP A 156 -2.74 0.73 -7.72
C ASP A 156 -3.15 2.11 -8.26
N THR A 157 -2.22 2.80 -8.95
CA THR A 157 -2.45 4.12 -9.52
C THR A 157 -3.53 4.08 -10.60
N LYS A 158 -3.43 3.13 -11.55
CA LYS A 158 -4.39 2.99 -12.65
C LYS A 158 -5.81 2.77 -12.14
N VAL A 159 -5.99 1.85 -11.20
CA VAL A 159 -7.30 1.52 -10.61
C VAL A 159 -7.86 2.70 -9.83
N MET A 160 -7.07 3.33 -8.96
CA MET A 160 -7.55 4.45 -8.15
C MET A 160 -7.80 5.72 -8.97
N GLN A 161 -7.07 5.95 -10.07
CA GLN A 161 -7.39 7.01 -11.03
C GLN A 161 -8.75 6.78 -11.70
N ARG A 162 -9.06 5.52 -12.03
CA ARG A 162 -10.28 5.17 -12.75
C ARG A 162 -11.51 5.11 -11.84
N LEU A 163 -11.38 4.53 -10.66
CA LEU A 163 -12.51 4.22 -9.78
C LEU A 163 -12.69 5.22 -8.63
N GLY A 164 -11.70 6.10 -8.39
CA GLY A 164 -11.77 7.14 -7.37
C GLY A 164 -11.96 6.57 -5.96
N GLU A 165 -12.87 7.15 -5.18
CA GLU A 165 -13.10 6.76 -3.78
C GLU A 165 -13.72 5.37 -3.60
N ARG A 166 -14.22 4.74 -4.68
CA ARG A 166 -14.83 3.39 -4.66
C ARG A 166 -13.83 2.29 -4.35
N VAL A 167 -12.55 2.50 -4.63
CA VAL A 167 -11.49 1.51 -4.37
C VAL A 167 -10.26 2.20 -3.80
N PHE A 168 -9.82 1.77 -2.62
CA PHE A 168 -8.47 2.02 -2.12
C PHE A 168 -7.71 0.71 -2.14
N CYS A 169 -6.71 0.56 -3.02
CA CYS A 169 -5.91 -0.67 -3.09
C CYS A 169 -4.43 -0.36 -2.91
N LYS A 170 -3.72 -1.32 -2.31
CA LYS A 170 -2.28 -1.20 -2.13
C LYS A 170 -1.57 -2.54 -2.19
N VAL A 171 -0.62 -2.63 -3.11
CA VAL A 171 0.23 -3.81 -3.28
C VAL A 171 1.30 -3.88 -2.19
N GLY A 172 1.52 -5.10 -1.70
CA GLY A 172 2.57 -5.47 -0.75
C GLY A 172 3.71 -6.24 -1.43
N ALA A 173 4.69 -6.65 -0.64
CA ALA A 173 5.77 -7.52 -1.10
C ALA A 173 5.28 -8.96 -1.27
N GLU A 174 6.00 -9.76 -2.07
CA GLU A 174 5.79 -11.21 -2.19
C GLU A 174 4.34 -11.59 -2.48
N GLY A 175 3.70 -10.98 -3.48
CA GLY A 175 2.36 -11.38 -3.93
C GLY A 175 1.23 -11.05 -2.95
N VAL A 176 1.46 -10.20 -1.94
CA VAL A 176 0.40 -9.65 -1.09
C VAL A 176 -0.31 -8.49 -1.80
N PHE A 177 -1.63 -8.47 -1.79
CA PHE A 177 -2.40 -7.33 -2.28
C PHE A 177 -3.68 -7.12 -1.48
N CYS A 178 -3.93 -5.90 -1.02
CA CYS A 178 -5.13 -5.57 -0.26
C CYS A 178 -5.94 -4.44 -0.89
N ALA A 179 -7.25 -4.44 -0.67
CA ALA A 179 -8.15 -3.37 -1.09
C ALA A 179 -9.28 -3.12 -0.08
N ALA A 180 -9.70 -1.86 0.04
CA ALA A 180 -10.89 -1.42 0.76
C ALA A 180 -11.94 -0.99 -0.26
N LEU A 181 -13.15 -1.52 -0.11
CA LEU A 181 -14.31 -1.31 -0.99
C LEU A 181 -15.44 -0.65 -0.18
N PRO A 182 -15.46 0.69 -0.07
CA PRO A 182 -16.29 1.40 0.90
C PRO A 182 -17.79 1.23 0.69
N GLU A 183 -18.24 1.21 -0.57
CA GLU A 183 -19.66 1.08 -0.91
C GLU A 183 -20.20 -0.31 -0.56
N GLN A 184 -19.36 -1.34 -0.63
CA GLN A 184 -19.70 -2.72 -0.29
C GLN A 184 -19.46 -3.01 1.20
N GLY A 185 -18.75 -2.13 1.91
CA GLY A 185 -18.29 -2.37 3.27
C GLY A 185 -17.29 -3.52 3.39
N LEU A 186 -16.58 -3.86 2.30
CA LEU A 186 -15.69 -5.01 2.23
C LEU A 186 -14.21 -4.59 2.27
N GLY A 187 -13.39 -5.53 2.72
CA GLY A 187 -11.95 -5.51 2.54
C GLY A 187 -11.51 -6.80 1.88
N VAL A 188 -10.53 -6.69 0.99
CA VAL A 188 -9.94 -7.80 0.25
C VAL A 188 -8.48 -7.92 0.67
N ALA A 189 -8.02 -9.14 0.90
CA ALA A 189 -6.61 -9.45 1.11
C ALA A 189 -6.26 -10.72 0.33
N ILE A 190 -5.23 -10.62 -0.51
CA ILE A 190 -4.74 -11.68 -1.39
C ILE A 190 -3.30 -11.96 -0.99
N LYS A 191 -2.92 -13.23 -0.99
CA LYS A 191 -1.52 -13.69 -0.99
C LYS A 191 -1.39 -14.74 -2.08
N ILE A 192 -0.39 -14.56 -2.93
CA ILE A 192 0.02 -15.58 -3.90
C ILE A 192 1.20 -16.35 -3.31
N ASP A 193 1.10 -17.68 -3.31
CA ASP A 193 2.08 -18.57 -2.68
C ASP A 193 3.48 -18.44 -3.29
N ASP A 194 3.58 -18.31 -4.62
CA ASP A 194 4.86 -18.10 -5.33
C ASP A 194 5.39 -16.66 -5.26
N GLY A 195 4.67 -15.78 -4.57
CA GLY A 195 5.04 -14.37 -4.39
C GLY A 195 4.84 -13.50 -5.63
N ASN A 196 4.21 -13.98 -6.70
CA ASN A 196 4.12 -13.23 -7.95
C ASN A 196 3.05 -12.12 -7.91
N THR A 197 3.51 -10.87 -7.94
CA THR A 197 2.62 -9.71 -7.99
C THR A 197 1.95 -9.52 -9.35
N ALA A 198 2.73 -9.31 -10.41
CA ALA A 198 2.21 -8.84 -11.70
C ALA A 198 1.38 -9.90 -12.45
N ARG A 199 1.80 -11.18 -12.39
CA ARG A 199 1.15 -12.27 -13.15
C ARG A 199 -0.01 -12.91 -12.40
N ALA A 200 -0.11 -12.72 -11.09
CA ALA A 200 -1.09 -13.40 -10.26
C ALA A 200 -1.85 -12.45 -9.33
N ALA A 201 -1.18 -11.73 -8.42
CA ALA A 201 -1.88 -10.89 -7.44
C ALA A 201 -2.70 -9.76 -8.08
N GLU A 202 -2.14 -9.09 -9.09
CA GLU A 202 -2.84 -8.03 -9.84
C GLU A 202 -4.03 -8.59 -10.63
N VAL A 203 -3.87 -9.74 -11.27
CA VAL A 203 -4.96 -10.43 -12.00
C VAL A 203 -6.10 -10.82 -11.06
N ALA A 204 -5.77 -11.40 -9.90
CA ALA A 204 -6.74 -11.80 -8.89
C ALA A 204 -7.45 -10.58 -8.28
N MET A 205 -6.72 -9.50 -8.01
CA MET A 205 -7.30 -8.25 -7.50
C MET A 205 -8.23 -7.59 -8.53
N ALA A 206 -7.87 -7.58 -9.82
CA ALA A 206 -8.75 -7.08 -10.86
C ALA A 206 -10.05 -7.89 -10.95
N ALA A 207 -9.96 -9.22 -10.91
CA ALA A 207 -11.15 -10.07 -10.89
C ALA A 207 -12.04 -9.83 -9.66
N ALA A 208 -11.43 -9.64 -8.48
CA ALA A 208 -12.15 -9.27 -7.25
C ALA A 208 -12.87 -7.92 -7.37
N ILE A 209 -12.21 -6.91 -7.93
CA ILE A 209 -12.82 -5.60 -8.18
C ILE A 209 -13.97 -5.71 -9.19
N GLU A 210 -13.78 -6.45 -10.28
CA GLU A 210 -14.80 -6.63 -11.33
C GLU A 210 -16.09 -7.28 -10.80
N ALA A 211 -15.95 -8.23 -9.87
CA ALA A 211 -17.06 -8.95 -9.26
C ALA A 211 -17.76 -8.12 -8.18
N LEU A 212 -16.99 -7.44 -7.32
CA LEU A 212 -17.51 -6.83 -6.09
C LEU A 212 -17.89 -5.36 -6.25
N VAL A 213 -17.31 -4.62 -7.18
CA VAL A 213 -17.55 -3.17 -7.33
C VAL A 213 -18.62 -2.93 -8.38
N ARG A 214 -19.48 -1.92 -8.15
CA ARG A 214 -20.41 -1.43 -9.16
C ARG A 214 -19.64 -0.66 -10.23
N LEU A 215 -19.56 -1.24 -11.43
CA LEU A 215 -18.83 -0.70 -12.57
C LEU A 215 -19.79 -0.44 -13.73
N SER A 216 -19.59 0.68 -14.42
CA SER A 216 -20.14 0.87 -15.78
C SER A 216 -19.48 -0.11 -16.76
N ASP A 217 -20.07 -0.28 -17.95
CA ASP A 217 -19.52 -1.21 -18.96
C ASP A 217 -18.08 -0.85 -19.36
N ASP A 218 -17.79 0.45 -19.50
CA ASP A 218 -16.46 0.97 -19.82
C ASP A 218 -15.44 0.73 -18.67
N GLU A 219 -15.88 0.89 -17.42
CA GLU A 219 -15.04 0.55 -16.25
C GLU A 219 -14.82 -0.96 -16.12
N ARG A 220 -15.85 -1.76 -16.40
CA ARG A 220 -15.76 -3.22 -16.39
C ARG A 220 -14.78 -3.71 -17.45
N ALA A 221 -14.84 -3.15 -18.67
CA ALA A 221 -13.89 -3.45 -19.74
C ALA A 221 -12.45 -3.08 -19.33
N PHE A 222 -12.28 -1.90 -18.71
CA PHE A 222 -10.98 -1.48 -18.18
C PHE A 222 -10.43 -2.46 -17.13
N VAL A 223 -11.22 -2.81 -16.10
CA VAL A 223 -10.78 -3.72 -15.04
C VAL A 223 -10.51 -5.11 -15.60
N ARG A 224 -11.37 -5.61 -16.50
CA ARG A 224 -11.16 -6.90 -17.16
C ARG A 224 -9.85 -6.93 -17.92
N GLY A 225 -9.48 -5.85 -18.63
CA GLY A 225 -8.19 -5.71 -19.30
C GLY A 225 -6.96 -5.74 -18.39
N LEU A 226 -7.13 -5.55 -17.07
CA LEU A 226 -6.06 -5.75 -16.07
C LEU A 226 -5.94 -7.22 -15.62
N SER A 227 -6.99 -8.03 -15.83
CA SER A 227 -7.00 -9.46 -15.52
C SER A 227 -6.80 -10.37 -16.74
N ASP A 228 -7.09 -9.86 -17.95
CA ASP A 228 -6.98 -10.57 -19.23
C ASP A 228 -5.88 -9.91 -20.08
N VAL A 229 -4.62 -10.26 -19.79
CA VAL A 229 -3.44 -9.59 -20.35
C VAL A 229 -2.75 -10.51 -21.36
N THR A 230 -2.70 -10.11 -22.63
CA THR A 230 -1.90 -10.80 -23.65
C THR A 230 -0.41 -10.62 -23.37
N LEU A 231 0.32 -11.74 -23.34
CA LEU A 231 1.76 -11.77 -23.20
C LEU A 231 2.41 -11.83 -24.57
N LYS A 232 3.42 -10.98 -24.78
CA LYS A 232 4.23 -10.94 -26.00
C LYS A 232 5.70 -11.09 -25.65
N ASN A 233 6.46 -11.74 -26.51
CA ASN A 233 7.92 -11.75 -26.40
C ASN A 233 8.53 -10.42 -26.87
N TRP A 234 9.85 -10.30 -26.76
CA TRP A 234 10.60 -9.11 -27.17
C TRP A 234 10.49 -8.77 -28.66
N ASN A 235 10.09 -9.74 -29.51
CA ASN A 235 9.83 -9.54 -30.94
C ASN A 235 8.34 -9.25 -31.24
N GLY A 236 7.53 -9.00 -30.20
CA GLY A 236 6.10 -8.68 -30.33
C GLY A 236 5.19 -9.88 -30.64
N ILE A 237 5.72 -11.10 -30.67
CA ILE A 237 4.95 -12.31 -30.93
C ILE A 237 4.16 -12.69 -29.68
N GLU A 238 2.87 -12.98 -29.83
CA GLU A 238 2.03 -13.48 -28.75
C GLU A 238 2.52 -14.86 -28.27
N THR A 239 2.76 -14.98 -26.97
CA THR A 239 3.26 -16.21 -26.34
C THR A 239 2.30 -16.77 -25.30
N GLY A 240 1.20 -16.08 -25.01
CA GLY A 240 0.16 -16.54 -24.09
C GLY A 240 -0.67 -15.40 -23.54
N ALA A 241 -1.41 -15.67 -22.47
CA ALA A 241 -2.18 -14.65 -21.76
C ALA A 241 -2.25 -14.97 -20.26
N LEU A 242 -2.35 -13.91 -19.46
CA LEU A 242 -2.78 -13.98 -18.07
C LEU A 242 -4.29 -13.84 -18.03
N ARG A 243 -4.97 -14.70 -17.26
CA ARG A 243 -6.44 -14.68 -17.09
C ARG A 243 -6.81 -15.12 -15.68
N ALA A 244 -7.78 -14.45 -15.08
CA ALA A 244 -8.43 -14.99 -13.89
C ALA A 244 -9.29 -16.21 -14.27
N THR A 245 -9.19 -17.28 -13.49
CA THR A 245 -9.93 -18.52 -13.75
C THR A 245 -11.44 -18.32 -13.54
N ALA A 246 -12.24 -19.13 -14.23
CA ALA A 246 -13.69 -19.17 -13.99
C ALA A 246 -13.98 -19.47 -12.51
N ALA A 247 -13.26 -20.43 -11.92
CA ALA A 247 -13.40 -20.77 -10.50
C ALA A 247 -13.24 -19.56 -9.56
N LEU A 248 -12.28 -18.65 -9.81
CA LEU A 248 -12.14 -17.43 -9.01
C LEU A 248 -13.32 -16.48 -9.22
N ARG A 249 -13.76 -16.29 -10.47
CA ARG A 249 -14.86 -15.39 -10.80
C ARG A 249 -16.19 -15.89 -10.25
N ASP A 250 -16.42 -17.19 -10.31
CA ASP A 250 -17.66 -17.85 -9.84
C ASP A 250 -17.71 -17.94 -8.31
N ALA A 251 -16.55 -18.03 -7.65
CA ALA A 251 -16.48 -18.04 -6.18
C ALA A 251 -16.75 -16.67 -5.55
N LEU A 252 -16.60 -15.58 -6.32
CA LEU A 252 -16.86 -14.23 -5.86
C LEU A 252 -18.33 -13.88 -6.14
N PRO A 253 -19.09 -13.40 -5.14
CA PRO A 253 -20.47 -13.02 -5.36
C PRO A 253 -20.52 -11.86 -6.34
N ALA A 254 -21.22 -12.03 -7.45
CA ALA A 254 -21.50 -10.93 -8.36
C ALA A 254 -22.34 -9.89 -7.62
N HIS A 255 -21.96 -8.62 -7.76
CA HIS A 255 -22.79 -7.54 -7.26
C HIS A 255 -24.15 -7.56 -7.98
N SER A 256 -25.23 -7.84 -7.24
CA SER A 256 -26.63 -7.70 -7.70
C SER A 256 -27.06 -6.24 -7.79
#